data_AF-A0A4Q4CML2-F1
#
_entry.id   AF-A0A4Q4CML2-F1
#
_cell.length_a   1.000
_cell.length_b   1.000
_cell.length_c   1.000
_cell.angle_alpha   90.00
_cell.angle_beta   90.00
_cell.angle_gamma   90.00
#
_symmetry.space_group_name_H-M   'P 1'
#
loop_
_entity.id
_entity.type
_entity.pdbx_description
1 polymer ?
#
loop_
_entity_poly.entity_id
_entity_poly.type
_entity_poly.pdbx_seq_one_letter_code
_entity_poly.pdbx_strand_id
1 'polypeptide(L)'
;YQGPDTGGGKPPKQPFFITGHTPDGGGEGLGVAGLYEFWKPKDSDVPEGEVAEWLLTFTILTTAAEGDDGRLHDRAPWLVTPEHLDAWLDPAPHPKDELFALLQPATPGRLQAWPVSTAVNNVRNNGPELLRPLPAE
;
A
#
# COMPACT_ATOMS: atom_id res chain seq x y z
N TYR A 1 3.14 12.25 9.07
CA TYR A 1 3.84 12.55 10.34
C TYR A 1 3.36 13.87 10.94
N GLN A 2 3.67 14.14 12.22
CA GLN A 2 3.24 15.26 13.07
C GLN A 2 3.89 16.61 12.72
N GLY A 3 3.08 17.69 12.64
CA GLY A 3 3.52 19.10 12.53
C GLY A 3 4.11 19.70 13.83
N PRO A 4 4.54 20.98 13.82
CA PRO A 4 5.20 21.62 14.96
C PRO A 4 4.33 21.61 16.21
N ASP A 5 4.96 21.38 17.36
CA ASP A 5 4.31 21.28 18.67
C ASP A 5 3.75 22.65 19.09
N THR A 6 2.42 22.78 19.04
CA THR A 6 1.70 24.00 19.42
C THR A 6 1.19 23.98 20.86
N GLY A 7 1.68 23.06 21.72
CA GLY A 7 1.36 23.09 23.15
C GLY A 7 -0.08 22.69 23.48
N GLY A 8 -0.71 21.85 22.65
CA GLY A 8 -2.04 21.30 22.90
C GLY A 8 -2.44 20.24 21.87
N GLY A 9 -2.38 18.96 22.27
CA GLY A 9 -2.82 17.82 21.46
C GLY A 9 -1.74 17.26 20.52
N LYS A 10 -1.89 15.97 20.13
CA LYS A 10 -1.00 15.36 19.12
C LYS A 10 -1.08 16.19 17.83
N PRO A 11 0.07 16.62 17.27
CA PRO A 11 0.05 17.39 16.04
C PRO A 11 -0.69 16.64 14.91
N PRO A 12 -1.35 17.36 13.99
CA PRO A 12 -2.03 16.72 12.88
C PRO A 12 -1.04 15.91 12.04
N LYS A 13 -1.46 14.70 11.62
CA LYS A 13 -0.65 13.85 10.73
C LYS A 13 -0.77 14.37 9.30
N GLN A 14 0.34 14.79 8.72
CA GLN A 14 0.48 15.07 7.29
C GLN A 14 0.41 13.75 6.49
N PRO A 15 -0.58 13.58 5.59
CA PRO A 15 -0.62 12.46 4.66
C PRO A 15 0.33 12.68 3.48
N PHE A 16 0.82 11.59 2.92
CA PHE A 16 1.69 11.57 1.74
C PHE A 16 1.10 10.62 0.71
N PHE A 17 1.24 10.98 -0.56
CA PHE A 17 1.06 10.04 -1.66
C PHE A 17 2.41 9.44 -2.01
N ILE A 18 2.45 8.13 -2.26
CA ILE A 18 3.66 7.36 -2.58
C ILE A 18 3.38 6.57 -3.86
N THR A 19 4.28 6.64 -4.84
CA THR A 19 4.13 5.93 -6.12
C THR A 19 5.51 5.56 -6.68
N GLY A 20 5.54 4.69 -7.69
CA GLY A 20 6.75 4.34 -8.42
C GLY A 20 7.33 5.56 -9.12
N HIS A 21 8.66 5.62 -9.20
CA HIS A 21 9.37 6.63 -9.94
C HIS A 21 9.56 6.18 -11.39
N THR A 22 9.05 6.97 -12.33
CA THR A 22 9.44 6.87 -13.74
C THR A 22 10.48 7.92 -14.08
N PRO A 23 11.36 7.65 -15.06
CA PRO A 23 12.32 8.64 -15.57
C PRO A 23 11.67 9.92 -16.12
N ASP A 24 10.40 9.87 -16.53
CA ASP A 24 9.64 11.01 -17.07
C ASP A 24 8.76 11.74 -16.03
N GLY A 25 8.79 11.31 -14.77
CA GLY A 25 8.05 11.93 -13.67
C GLY A 25 6.56 11.59 -13.60
N GLY A 26 6.03 10.76 -14.51
CA GLY A 26 4.67 10.22 -14.43
C GLY A 26 4.61 9.02 -13.48
N GLY A 27 3.97 9.13 -12.31
CA GLY A 27 3.90 8.00 -11.36
C GLY A 27 3.48 6.67 -12.00
N GLU A 28 4.25 5.62 -11.77
CA GLU A 28 3.95 4.25 -12.23
C GLU A 28 3.14 3.49 -11.17
N GLY A 29 2.31 2.54 -11.64
CA GLY A 29 1.62 1.60 -10.77
C GLY A 29 2.61 0.76 -9.96
N LEU A 30 2.36 0.59 -8.67
CA LEU A 30 3.19 -0.24 -7.80
C LEU A 30 2.68 -1.68 -7.75
N GLY A 31 3.54 -2.64 -8.11
CA GLY A 31 3.33 -4.04 -7.77
C GLY A 31 3.61 -4.25 -6.29
N VAL A 32 2.59 -4.65 -5.52
CA VAL A 32 2.72 -4.98 -4.09
C VAL A 32 2.44 -6.46 -3.86
N ALA A 33 3.34 -7.13 -3.13
CA ALA A 33 3.20 -8.54 -2.83
C ALA A 33 2.02 -8.77 -1.86
N GLY A 34 1.21 -9.77 -2.15
CA GLY A 34 0.06 -10.10 -1.34
C GLY A 34 -0.27 -11.59 -1.37
N LEU A 35 -1.04 -12.02 -0.38
CA LEU A 35 -1.66 -13.35 -0.33
C LEU A 35 -3.16 -13.18 -0.53
N TYR A 36 -3.81 -14.18 -1.12
CA TYR A 36 -5.25 -14.19 -1.29
C TYR A 36 -5.86 -15.51 -0.84
N GLU A 37 -7.15 -15.48 -0.48
CA GLU A 37 -7.92 -16.66 -0.10
C GLU A 37 -9.36 -16.56 -0.60
N PHE A 38 -9.89 -17.69 -1.05
CA PHE A 38 -11.32 -17.90 -1.25
C PHE A 38 -11.93 -18.42 0.05
N TRP A 39 -12.82 -17.64 0.65
CA TRP A 39 -13.51 -18.01 1.88
C TRP A 39 -15.01 -17.94 1.68
N LYS A 40 -15.74 -18.89 2.24
CA LYS A 40 -17.21 -18.89 2.23
C LYS A 40 -17.73 -18.93 3.67
N PRO A 41 -18.57 -17.96 4.11
CA PRO A 41 -19.22 -18.04 5.41
C PRO A 41 -20.14 -19.27 5.46
N LYS A 42 -20.43 -19.75 6.67
CA LYS A 42 -21.48 -20.76 6.84
C LYS A 42 -22.84 -20.07 6.63
N ASP A 43 -23.85 -20.83 6.19
CA ASP A 43 -25.21 -20.30 6.04
C ASP A 43 -25.78 -19.76 7.36
N SER A 44 -25.28 -20.25 8.51
CA SER A 44 -25.65 -19.74 9.84
C SER A 44 -25.08 -18.35 10.16
N ASP A 45 -24.06 -17.90 9.43
CA ASP A 45 -23.31 -16.68 9.70
C ASP A 45 -23.80 -15.50 8.83
N VAL A 46 -24.78 -15.73 7.95
CA VAL A 46 -25.38 -14.70 7.09
C VAL A 46 -26.83 -14.38 7.52
N PRO A 47 -27.33 -13.17 7.25
CA PRO A 47 -28.70 -12.80 7.60
C PRO A 47 -29.76 -13.74 7.01
N GLU A 48 -30.87 -13.92 7.72
CA GLU A 48 -31.97 -14.77 7.26
C GLU A 48 -32.53 -14.28 5.91
N GLY A 49 -32.63 -15.18 4.94
CA GLY A 49 -33.06 -14.88 3.58
C GLY A 49 -31.92 -14.51 2.62
N GLU A 50 -30.68 -14.41 3.10
CA GLU A 50 -29.48 -14.25 2.28
C GLU A 50 -28.78 -15.60 2.04
N VAL A 51 -28.03 -15.67 0.95
CA VAL A 51 -27.25 -16.85 0.58
C VAL A 51 -25.79 -16.57 0.89
N ALA A 52 -25.09 -17.50 1.55
CA ALA A 52 -23.65 -17.38 1.73
C ALA A 52 -22.95 -17.34 0.37
N GLU A 53 -22.21 -16.25 0.12
CA GLU A 53 -21.43 -16.05 -1.11
C GLU A 53 -19.94 -16.30 -0.88
N TRP A 54 -19.24 -16.70 -1.94
CA TRP A 54 -17.79 -16.80 -1.90
C TRP A 54 -17.16 -15.40 -1.84
N LEU A 55 -16.28 -15.18 -0.87
CA LEU A 55 -15.45 -14.00 -0.76
C LEU A 55 -14.04 -14.33 -1.29
N LEU A 56 -13.56 -13.50 -2.21
CA LEU A 56 -12.14 -13.43 -2.52
C LEU A 56 -11.55 -12.27 -1.73
N THR A 57 -10.67 -12.59 -0.78
CA THR A 57 -9.99 -11.59 0.05
C THR A 57 -8.50 -11.65 -0.20
N PHE A 58 -7.80 -10.55 0.07
CA PHE A 58 -6.34 -10.49 -0.02
C PHE A 58 -5.76 -9.68 1.13
N THR A 59 -4.47 -9.86 1.35
CA THR A 59 -3.67 -9.07 2.29
C THR A 59 -2.38 -8.63 1.63
N ILE A 60 -1.85 -7.48 2.04
CA ILE A 60 -0.57 -6.95 1.57
C ILE A 60 0.54 -7.38 2.54
N LEU A 61 1.60 -7.96 1.99
CA LEU A 61 2.78 -8.30 2.77
C LEU A 61 3.59 -7.03 3.08
N THR A 62 3.95 -6.88 4.34
CA THR A 62 4.71 -5.72 4.82
C THR A 62 6.00 -6.14 5.53
N THR A 63 6.99 -5.27 5.45
CA THR A 63 8.31 -5.39 6.09
C THR A 63 8.61 -4.14 6.92
N ALA A 64 9.74 -4.13 7.62
CA ALA A 64 10.28 -2.90 8.22
C ALA A 64 10.70 -1.94 7.09
N ALA A 65 10.44 -0.64 7.28
CA ALA A 65 10.96 0.38 6.37
C ALA A 65 12.48 0.54 6.56
N GLU A 66 13.25 0.75 5.48
CA GLU A 66 14.71 0.86 5.48
C GLU A 66 15.22 2.10 4.73
N GLY A 67 15.77 3.07 5.46
CA GLY A 67 16.30 4.32 4.89
C GLY A 67 15.37 5.52 5.06
N ASP A 68 15.28 6.39 4.05
CA ASP A 68 14.44 7.61 4.07
C ASP A 68 12.92 7.32 4.09
N ASP A 69 12.48 6.13 3.71
CA ASP A 69 11.11 5.60 3.84
C ASP A 69 10.70 5.38 5.30
N GLY A 70 11.65 5.01 6.16
CA GLY A 70 11.48 4.94 7.62
C GLY A 70 11.18 6.29 8.28
N ARG A 71 11.35 7.40 7.54
CA ARG A 71 10.96 8.75 8.00
C ARG A 71 9.46 8.99 7.83
N LEU A 72 8.77 8.20 7.02
CA LEU A 72 7.33 8.32 6.77
C LEU A 72 6.51 7.33 7.62
N HIS A 73 6.95 6.09 7.77
CA HIS A 73 6.33 5.07 8.61
C HIS A 73 7.28 3.91 8.93
N ASP A 74 7.11 3.23 10.08
CA ASP A 74 7.95 2.09 10.52
C ASP A 74 7.76 0.79 9.68
N ARG A 75 6.87 0.83 8.68
CA ARG A 75 6.46 -0.34 7.89
C ARG A 75 6.36 0.07 6.43
N ALA A 76 6.80 -0.81 5.55
CA ALA A 76 6.73 -0.62 4.10
C ALA A 76 6.18 -1.89 3.44
N PRO A 77 5.51 -1.81 2.29
CA PRO A 77 5.09 -3.00 1.55
C PRO A 77 6.32 -3.71 0.95
N TRP A 78 6.21 -5.04 0.78
CA TRP A 78 7.07 -5.75 -0.17
C TRP A 78 6.60 -5.43 -1.60
N LEU A 79 7.53 -4.98 -2.44
CA LEU A 79 7.28 -4.68 -3.83
C LEU A 79 7.62 -5.89 -4.71
N VAL A 80 6.85 -6.03 -5.79
CA VAL A 80 7.14 -6.92 -6.92
C VAL A 80 7.46 -6.04 -8.11
N THR A 81 8.67 -6.15 -8.64
CA THR A 81 9.07 -5.35 -9.81
C THR A 81 8.44 -5.91 -11.08
N PRO A 82 8.30 -5.10 -12.15
CA PRO A 82 7.73 -5.57 -13.42
C PRO A 82 8.40 -6.84 -13.96
N GLU A 83 9.71 -6.98 -13.77
CA GLU A 83 10.50 -8.14 -14.23
C GLU A 83 10.17 -9.43 -13.48
N HIS A 84 9.67 -9.33 -12.25
CA HIS A 84 9.35 -10.47 -11.39
C HIS A 84 7.85 -10.77 -11.31
N LEU A 85 7.01 -9.98 -11.99
CA LEU A 85 5.56 -10.07 -11.87
C LEU A 85 5.03 -11.45 -12.30
N ASP A 86 5.48 -11.96 -13.45
CA ASP A 86 5.05 -13.26 -13.97
C ASP A 86 5.47 -14.41 -13.03
N ALA A 87 6.68 -14.35 -12.48
CA ALA A 87 7.17 -15.35 -11.53
C ALA A 87 6.43 -15.31 -10.19
N TRP A 88 6.01 -14.12 -9.74
CA TRP A 88 5.21 -13.95 -8.53
C TRP A 88 3.77 -14.47 -8.69
N LEU A 89 3.21 -14.37 -9.90
CA LEU A 89 1.85 -14.80 -10.23
C LEU A 89 1.76 -16.26 -10.71
N ASP A 90 2.88 -16.98 -10.80
CA ASP A 90 2.91 -18.40 -11.16
C ASP A 90 2.13 -19.23 -10.11
N PRO A 91 1.04 -19.92 -10.49
CA PRO A 91 0.26 -20.72 -9.56
C PRO A 91 0.93 -22.05 -9.18
N ALA A 92 2.08 -22.38 -9.77
CA ALA A 92 2.85 -23.57 -9.40
C ALA A 92 3.35 -23.48 -7.94
N PRO A 93 3.52 -24.63 -7.27
CA PRO A 93 4.09 -24.63 -5.93
C PRO A 93 5.58 -24.27 -5.97
N HIS A 94 5.95 -23.19 -5.29
CA HIS A 94 7.34 -22.74 -5.13
C HIS A 94 7.82 -22.87 -3.69
N PRO A 95 9.12 -23.18 -3.46
CA PRO A 95 9.75 -23.01 -2.16
C PRO A 95 9.62 -21.57 -1.67
N LYS A 96 9.36 -21.42 -0.36
CA LYS A 96 9.19 -20.10 0.28
C LYS A 96 10.35 -19.15 -0.03
N ASP A 97 11.59 -19.62 0.06
CA ASP A 97 12.77 -18.76 -0.09
C ASP A 97 12.93 -18.23 -1.53
N GLU A 98 12.49 -18.99 -2.54
CA GLU A 98 12.47 -18.54 -3.93
C GLU A 98 11.47 -17.40 -4.11
N LEU A 99 10.29 -17.49 -3.49
CA LEU A 99 9.29 -16.41 -3.52
C LEU A 99 9.81 -15.14 -2.84
N PHE A 100 10.47 -15.25 -1.69
CA PHE A 100 11.05 -14.08 -1.02
C PHE A 100 12.17 -13.43 -1.83
N ALA A 101 12.91 -14.19 -2.65
CA ALA A 101 13.95 -13.64 -3.52
C ALA A 101 13.40 -12.76 -4.66
N LEU A 102 12.11 -12.91 -5.01
CA LEU A 102 11.44 -12.05 -5.98
C LEU A 102 11.09 -10.66 -5.42
N LEU A 103 11.03 -10.54 -4.09
CA LEU A 103 10.49 -9.37 -3.40
C LEU A 103 11.60 -8.38 -3.06
N GLN A 104 11.27 -7.09 -3.17
CA GLN A 104 12.16 -6.00 -2.75
C GLN A 104 11.45 -5.10 -1.74
N PRO A 105 12.12 -4.62 -0.68
CA PRO A 105 11.50 -3.65 0.20
C PRO A 105 11.24 -2.37 -0.59
N ALA A 106 10.20 -1.63 -0.19
CA ALA A 106 9.88 -0.32 -0.75
C ALA A 106 10.94 0.74 -0.33
N THR A 107 12.16 0.61 -0.84
CA THR A 107 13.32 1.42 -0.46
C THR A 107 13.44 2.75 -1.20
N PRO A 108 14.12 3.75 -0.61
CA PRO A 108 14.43 5.03 -1.25
C PRO A 108 15.13 4.88 -2.61
N GLY A 109 14.77 5.72 -3.58
CA GLY A 109 15.36 5.75 -4.92
C GLY A 109 14.52 5.13 -6.04
N ARG A 110 13.52 4.30 -5.70
CA ARG A 110 12.49 3.79 -6.65
C ARG A 110 11.10 4.37 -6.43
N LEU A 111 10.90 4.99 -5.27
CA LEU A 111 9.64 5.59 -4.87
C LEU A 111 9.78 7.10 -4.82
N GLN A 112 8.74 7.77 -5.25
CA GLN A 112 8.55 9.20 -5.05
C GLN A 112 7.40 9.43 -4.08
N ALA A 113 7.56 10.43 -3.20
CA ALA A 113 6.55 10.78 -2.23
C ALA A 113 6.44 12.30 -2.08
N TRP A 114 5.21 12.79 -1.92
CA TRP A 114 4.93 14.19 -1.67
C TRP A 114 3.74 14.38 -0.72
N PRO A 115 3.71 15.47 0.05
CA PRO A 115 2.60 15.75 0.94
C PRO A 115 1.33 16.07 0.14
N VAL A 116 0.19 15.57 0.60
CA VAL A 116 -1.14 15.81 0.01
C VAL A 116 -2.11 16.41 1.03
N SER A 117 -3.29 16.81 0.56
CA SER A 117 -4.34 17.35 1.44
C SER A 117 -4.85 16.32 2.44
N THR A 118 -5.20 16.76 3.66
CA THR A 118 -5.91 15.95 4.66
C THR A 118 -7.30 15.50 4.23
N ALA A 119 -7.81 16.02 3.10
CA ALA A 119 -9.03 15.52 2.47
C ALA A 119 -9.00 14.00 2.23
N VAL A 120 -7.82 13.40 2.00
CA VAL A 120 -7.65 11.96 1.81
C VAL A 120 -8.06 11.13 3.05
N ASN A 121 -8.12 11.74 4.23
CA ASN A 121 -8.52 11.05 5.46
C ASN A 121 -10.01 10.69 5.50
N ASN A 122 -10.83 11.29 4.64
CA ASN A 122 -12.25 10.97 4.51
C ASN A 122 -12.47 10.05 3.31
N VAL A 123 -12.78 8.78 3.58
CA VAL A 123 -12.96 7.71 2.58
C VAL A 123 -14.10 7.95 1.57
N ARG A 124 -14.97 8.95 1.81
CA ARG A 124 -16.00 9.35 0.85
C ARG A 124 -15.45 10.20 -0.30
N ASN A 125 -14.26 10.78 -0.15
CA ASN A 125 -13.62 11.58 -1.18
C ASN A 125 -12.93 10.65 -2.19
N ASN A 126 -13.15 10.87 -3.49
CA ASN A 126 -12.58 10.06 -4.57
C ASN A 126 -12.28 10.91 -5.81
N GLY A 127 -11.64 12.06 -5.61
CA GLY A 127 -11.29 12.98 -6.69
C GLY A 127 -9.78 13.02 -6.97
N PRO A 128 -9.37 13.43 -8.19
CA PRO A 128 -7.95 13.48 -8.58
C PRO A 128 -7.13 14.49 -7.75
N GLU A 129 -7.78 15.46 -7.11
CA GLU A 129 -7.15 16.43 -6.21
C GLU A 129 -6.48 15.78 -4.99
N LEU A 130 -6.91 14.58 -4.60
CA LEU A 130 -6.36 13.86 -3.45
C LEU A 130 -4.90 13.44 -3.64
N LEU A 131 -4.43 13.38 -4.90
CA LEU A 131 -3.06 13.01 -5.25
C LEU A 131 -2.18 14.24 -5.52
N ARG A 132 -2.75 15.45 -5.56
CA ARG A 132 -2.00 16.66 -5.91
C ARG A 132 -1.06 17.07 -4.78
N PRO A 133 0.21 17.41 -5.09
CA PRO A 133 1.12 17.96 -4.09
C PRO A 133 0.54 19.20 -3.42
N LEU A 134 0.80 19.35 -2.12
CA LEU A 134 0.56 20.63 -1.44
C LEU A 134 1.49 21.71 -2.04
N PRO A 135 1.05 22.98 -2.05
CA PRO A 135 1.91 24.10 -2.44
C PRO A 135 3.18 24.13 -1.60
N ALA A 136 4.32 24.47 -2.22
CA ALA A 136 5.54 24.75 -1.47
C ALA A 136 5.33 26.01 -0.61
N GLU A 137 5.79 25.97 0.64
CA GLU A 137 5.86 27.14 1.53
C GLU A 137 6.95 28.12 1.11
#